data_AF-A0A183TTB3-F1
#
_entry.id   AF-A0A183TTB3-F1
#
_cell.length_a   1.000
_cell.length_b   1.000
_cell.length_c   1.000
_cell.angle_alpha   90.00
_cell.angle_beta   90.00
_cell.angle_gamma   90.00
#
_symmetry.space_group_name_H-M   'P 1'
#
loop_
_entity.id
_entity.type
_entity.pdbx_description
1 polymer ?
#
loop_
_entity_poly.entity_id
_entity_poly.type
_entity_poly.pdbx_seq_one_letter_code
_entity_poly.pdbx_strand_id
1 'polypeptide(L)'
;MVARGKDCSDLFAAVVKNVVSKDPELKKLVYVYLTRYAEDQQDLALLSIATFQKSLKDPNQLIRACALRVLSSIRVPVIVPILMLAIRDAAADLSPYVRKTAAHAIPKLFRY
;
A
#
# COMPACT_ATOMS: atom_id res chain seq x y z
N MET A 1 -13.61 -0.15 16.51
CA MET A 1 -14.74 -0.66 15.69
C MET A 1 -14.28 -1.78 14.76
N VAL A 2 -13.32 -1.52 13.86
CA VAL A 2 -12.69 -2.57 13.03
C VAL A 2 -12.04 -3.69 13.86
N ALA A 3 -11.30 -3.35 14.92
CA ALA A 3 -10.70 -4.34 15.83
C ALA A 3 -11.72 -5.20 16.63
N ARG A 4 -13.01 -4.81 16.62
CA ARG A 4 -14.11 -5.57 17.23
C ARG A 4 -14.91 -6.36 16.20
N GLY A 5 -14.41 -6.50 14.96
CA GLY A 5 -15.05 -7.26 13.89
C GLY A 5 -16.26 -6.58 13.26
N LYS A 6 -16.54 -5.30 13.57
CA LYS A 6 -17.60 -4.56 12.90
C LYS A 6 -17.15 -4.19 11.49
N ASP A 7 -18.01 -4.48 10.52
CA ASP A 7 -17.83 -3.98 9.17
C ASP A 7 -17.87 -2.44 9.18
N CYS A 8 -16.92 -1.83 8.47
CA CYS A 8 -16.79 -0.40 8.31
C CYS A 8 -16.54 -0.05 6.84
N SER A 9 -16.90 -0.93 5.91
CA SER A 9 -16.79 -0.77 4.46
C SER A 9 -17.46 0.51 3.95
N ASP A 10 -18.58 0.94 4.56
CA ASP A 10 -19.28 2.21 4.23
C ASP A 10 -18.40 3.47 4.35
N LEU A 11 -17.33 3.41 5.14
CA LEU A 11 -16.41 4.53 5.35
C LEU A 11 -15.29 4.58 4.31
N PHE A 12 -15.26 3.68 3.32
CA PHE A 12 -14.09 3.48 2.46
C PHE A 12 -13.64 4.76 1.75
N ALA A 13 -14.56 5.46 1.08
CA ALA A 13 -14.26 6.73 0.41
C ALA A 13 -13.76 7.81 1.39
N ALA A 14 -14.35 7.86 2.58
CA ALA A 14 -13.97 8.81 3.62
C ALA A 14 -12.59 8.49 4.24
N VAL A 15 -12.14 7.23 4.19
CA VAL A 15 -10.80 6.83 4.65
C VAL A 15 -9.77 7.01 3.54
N VAL A 16 -10.07 6.61 2.30
CA VAL A 16 -9.18 6.73 1.12
C VAL A 16 -8.71 8.17 0.88
N LYS A 17 -9.59 9.16 1.05
CA LYS A 17 -9.21 10.58 0.91
C LYS A 17 -8.06 11.00 1.84
N ASN A 18 -7.84 10.28 2.94
CA ASN A 18 -6.80 10.58 3.91
C ASN A 18 -5.43 9.96 3.58
N VAL A 19 -5.29 9.20 2.49
CA VAL A 19 -3.99 8.62 2.07
C VAL A 19 -2.93 9.71 1.85
N VAL A 20 -3.34 10.92 1.48
CA VAL A 20 -2.46 12.08 1.27
C VAL A 20 -2.11 12.86 2.54
N SER A 21 -2.66 12.50 3.71
CA SER A 21 -2.42 13.23 4.96
C SER A 21 -0.94 13.29 5.32
N LYS A 22 -0.51 14.38 5.97
CA LYS A 22 0.86 14.52 6.48
C LYS A 22 1.07 13.81 7.82
N ASP A 23 -0.02 13.49 8.52
CA ASP A 23 0.04 12.78 9.80
C ASP A 23 0.44 11.30 9.59
N PRO A 24 1.60 10.87 10.12
CA PRO A 24 2.07 9.51 9.98
C PRO A 24 1.21 8.48 10.71
N GLU A 25 0.54 8.86 11.80
CA GLU A 25 -0.33 7.94 12.55
C GLU A 25 -1.62 7.68 11.77
N LEU A 26 -2.24 8.75 11.25
CA LEU A 26 -3.40 8.62 10.37
C LEU A 26 -3.07 7.79 9.12
N LYS A 27 -1.91 8.02 8.49
CA LYS A 27 -1.47 7.21 7.33
C LYS A 27 -1.38 5.72 7.65
N LYS A 28 -0.78 5.36 8.78
CA LYS A 28 -0.71 3.95 9.21
C LYS A 28 -2.11 3.34 9.35
N LEU A 29 -3.06 4.08 9.95
CA LEU A 29 -4.43 3.61 10.11
C LEU A 29 -5.13 3.41 8.76
N VAL A 30 -4.99 4.38 7.85
CA VAL A 30 -5.53 4.31 6.48
C VAL A 30 -4.96 3.08 5.76
N TYR A 31 -3.67 2.79 5.92
CA TYR A 31 -3.03 1.66 5.26
C TYR A 31 -3.55 0.31 5.76
N VAL A 32 -3.70 0.16 7.08
CA VAL A 32 -4.31 -1.05 7.68
C VAL A 32 -5.74 -1.22 7.19
N TYR A 33 -6.51 -0.13 7.12
CA TYR A 33 -7.87 -0.16 6.62
C TYR A 33 -7.92 -0.61 5.14
N LEU A 34 -7.06 -0.05 4.29
CA LEU A 34 -6.98 -0.43 2.87
C LEU A 34 -6.66 -1.92 2.70
N THR A 35 -5.72 -2.47 3.48
CA THR A 35 -5.42 -3.91 3.39
C THR A 35 -6.59 -4.82 3.77
N ARG A 36 -7.60 -4.31 4.48
CA ARG A 36 -8.77 -5.09 4.87
C ARG A 36 -9.89 -5.03 3.84
N TYR A 37 -10.14 -3.87 3.24
CA TYR A 37 -11.35 -3.62 2.43
C TYR A 37 -11.06 -3.42 0.94
N ALA A 38 -9.81 -3.32 0.51
CA ALA A 38 -9.48 -3.06 -0.89
C ALA A 38 -9.85 -4.20 -1.84
N GLU A 39 -9.96 -5.44 -1.35
CA GLU A 39 -10.43 -6.59 -2.12
C GLU A 39 -11.92 -6.45 -2.51
N ASP A 40 -12.74 -5.94 -1.57
CA ASP A 40 -14.18 -5.75 -1.75
C ASP A 40 -14.51 -4.47 -2.54
N GLN A 41 -13.63 -3.46 -2.49
CA GLN A 41 -13.82 -2.13 -3.06
C GLN A 41 -12.68 -1.76 -4.02
N GLN A 42 -12.45 -2.60 -5.03
CA GLN A 42 -11.29 -2.51 -5.92
C GLN A 42 -11.22 -1.15 -6.65
N ASP A 43 -12.34 -0.67 -7.20
CA ASP A 43 -12.38 0.59 -7.96
C ASP A 43 -11.96 1.80 -7.13
N LEU A 44 -12.42 1.88 -5.88
CA LEU A 44 -12.03 2.94 -4.97
C LEU A 44 -10.58 2.75 -4.47
N ALA A 45 -10.12 1.50 -4.32
CA ALA A 45 -8.74 1.21 -3.96
C ALA A 45 -7.75 1.69 -5.04
N LEU A 46 -8.13 1.61 -6.32
CA LEU A 46 -7.33 2.10 -7.45
C LEU A 46 -6.94 3.58 -7.29
N LEU A 47 -7.83 4.41 -6.74
CA LEU A 47 -7.57 5.83 -6.48
C LEU A 47 -6.40 6.05 -5.51
N SER A 48 -6.16 5.09 -4.61
CA SER A 48 -5.06 5.15 -3.64
C SER A 48 -3.72 4.75 -4.26
N ILE A 49 -3.71 3.95 -5.32
CA ILE A 49 -2.50 3.38 -5.93
C ILE A 49 -1.60 4.45 -6.49
N ALA A 50 -2.15 5.44 -7.19
CA ALA A 50 -1.39 6.55 -7.74
C ALA A 50 -0.63 7.31 -6.63
N THR A 51 -1.25 7.43 -5.45
CA THR A 51 -0.58 8.04 -4.28
C THR A 51 0.58 7.20 -3.78
N PHE A 52 0.41 5.87 -3.66
CA PHE A 52 1.49 4.99 -3.27
C PHE A 52 2.63 4.95 -4.29
N GLN A 53 2.32 4.95 -5.59
CA GLN A 53 3.32 5.05 -6.65
C GLN A 53 4.17 6.33 -6.52
N LYS A 54 3.54 7.45 -6.15
CA LYS A 54 4.28 8.69 -5.85
C LYS A 54 5.16 8.52 -4.60
N SER A 55 4.64 7.90 -3.55
CA SER A 55 5.40 7.62 -2.31
C SER A 55 6.59 6.68 -2.49
N LEU A 56 6.59 5.81 -3.53
CA LEU A 56 7.76 4.99 -3.87
C LEU A 56 8.97 5.82 -4.33
N LYS A 57 8.78 7.07 -4.73
CA LYS A 57 9.86 7.98 -5.16
C LYS A 57 10.21 9.03 -4.11
N ASP A 58 9.69 8.89 -2.90
CA ASP A 58 9.93 9.83 -1.81
C ASP A 58 11.42 9.81 -1.38
N PRO A 59 12.05 10.94 -1.06
CA PRO A 59 13.44 10.96 -0.58
C PRO A 59 13.64 10.15 0.69
N ASN A 60 12.60 10.03 1.54
CA ASN A 60 12.66 9.26 2.77
C ASN A 60 12.46 7.75 2.52
N GLN A 61 13.50 6.97 2.85
CA GLN A 61 13.49 5.51 2.74
C GLN A 61 12.34 4.82 3.48
N LEU A 62 11.89 5.38 4.61
CA LEU A 62 10.81 4.81 5.41
C LEU A 62 9.47 4.93 4.70
N ILE A 63 9.25 6.05 3.99
CA ILE A 63 8.05 6.30 3.20
C ILE A 63 8.04 5.35 1.99
N ARG A 64 9.16 5.23 1.26
CA ARG A 64 9.28 4.29 0.13
C ARG A 64 9.00 2.85 0.53
N ALA A 65 9.66 2.37 1.58
CA ALA A 65 9.44 1.02 2.10
C ALA A 65 8.00 0.82 2.57
N CYS A 66 7.40 1.80 3.25
CA CYS A 66 6.01 1.70 3.69
C CYS A 66 5.06 1.58 2.48
N ALA A 67 5.23 2.42 1.46
CA ALA A 67 4.43 2.37 0.25
C ALA A 67 4.51 1.00 -0.45
N LEU A 68 5.71 0.42 -0.55
CA LEU A 68 5.91 -0.92 -1.12
C LEU A 68 5.21 -2.02 -0.31
N ARG A 69 5.25 -1.94 1.03
CA ARG A 69 4.52 -2.89 1.88
C ARG A 69 3.03 -2.82 1.67
N VAL A 70 2.47 -1.63 1.49
CA VAL A 70 1.03 -1.45 1.30
C VAL A 70 0.62 -1.92 -0.08
N LEU A 71 1.32 -1.48 -1.14
CA LEU A 71 1.06 -1.95 -2.51
C LEU A 71 1.13 -3.46 -2.63
N SER A 72 2.12 -4.11 -2.00
CA SER A 72 2.23 -5.57 -2.02
C SER A 72 1.16 -6.30 -1.22
N SER A 73 0.42 -5.61 -0.34
CA SER A 73 -0.61 -6.20 0.52
C SER A 73 -2.04 -5.91 0.03
N ILE A 74 -2.23 -5.04 -0.95
CA ILE A 74 -3.53 -4.76 -1.56
C ILE A 74 -3.80 -5.80 -2.65
N ARG A 75 -4.62 -6.81 -2.37
CA ARG A 75 -4.88 -7.92 -3.33
C ARG A 75 -5.88 -7.52 -4.42
N VAL A 76 -5.44 -6.64 -5.32
CA VAL A 76 -6.19 -6.21 -6.50
C VAL A 76 -5.41 -6.66 -7.76
N PRO A 77 -5.88 -7.67 -8.53
CA PRO A 77 -5.09 -8.27 -9.62
C PRO A 77 -4.57 -7.29 -10.67
N VAL A 78 -5.34 -6.24 -11.00
CA VAL A 78 -4.95 -5.24 -12.01
C VAL A 78 -3.70 -4.44 -11.63
N ILE A 79 -3.27 -4.48 -10.36
CA ILE A 79 -2.09 -3.73 -9.87
C ILE A 79 -0.79 -4.53 -10.03
N VAL A 80 -0.86 -5.83 -10.35
CA VAL A 80 0.31 -6.72 -10.41
C VAL A 80 1.42 -6.17 -11.30
N PRO A 81 1.16 -5.65 -12.53
CA PRO A 81 2.20 -5.05 -13.36
C PRO A 81 2.90 -3.85 -12.68
N ILE A 82 2.13 -3.00 -12.00
CA ILE A 82 2.65 -1.85 -11.24
C ILE A 82 3.51 -2.33 -10.08
N LEU A 83 3.06 -3.35 -9.35
CA LEU A 83 3.79 -3.92 -8.22
C LEU A 83 5.11 -4.57 -8.66
N MET A 84 5.13 -5.27 -9.80
CA MET A 84 6.37 -5.86 -10.34
C MET A 84 7.42 -4.78 -10.64
N LEU A 85 7.02 -3.67 -11.28
CA LEU A 85 7.91 -2.54 -11.53
C LEU A 85 8.42 -1.93 -10.21
N ALA A 86 7.51 -1.71 -9.25
CA ALA A 86 7.86 -1.19 -7.93
C ALA A 86 8.86 -2.07 -7.18
N ILE A 87 8.70 -3.40 -7.22
CA ILE A 87 9.62 -4.35 -6.58
C ILE A 87 10.98 -4.33 -7.27
N ARG A 88 11.02 -4.32 -8.61
CA ARG A 88 12.27 -4.25 -9.36
C ARG A 88 13.07 -3.00 -9.00
N ASP A 89 12.41 -1.84 -9.00
CA ASP A 89 13.06 -0.57 -8.68
C ASP A 89 13.50 -0.54 -7.21
N ALA A 90 12.67 -1.06 -6.29
CA ALA A 90 13.00 -1.14 -4.87
C ALA A 90 14.11 -2.14 -4.53
N ALA A 91 14.29 -3.20 -5.33
CA ALA A 91 15.40 -4.14 -5.18
C ALA A 91 16.75 -3.48 -5.50
N ALA A 92 16.76 -2.44 -6.34
CA ALA A 92 17.94 -1.64 -6.67
C ALA A 92 18.06 -0.35 -5.82
N ASP A 93 17.19 -0.15 -4.81
CA ASP A 93 17.21 1.05 -3.97
C ASP A 93 18.53 1.15 -3.18
N LEU A 94 19.00 2.38 -2.95
CA LEU A 94 20.21 2.67 -2.16
C LEU A 94 20.09 2.17 -0.71
N SER A 95 18.89 2.25 -0.14
CA SER A 95 18.62 1.84 1.24
C SER A 95 18.53 0.32 1.39
N PRO A 96 19.32 -0.29 2.29
CA PRO A 96 19.17 -1.70 2.65
C PRO A 96 17.76 -2.03 3.19
N TYR A 97 17.11 -1.06 3.86
CA TYR A 97 15.78 -1.23 4.42
C TYR A 97 14.71 -1.40 3.34
N VAL A 98 14.81 -0.62 2.26
CA VAL A 98 13.91 -0.72 1.10
C VAL A 98 14.15 -2.04 0.37
N ARG A 99 15.41 -2.43 0.14
CA ARG A 99 15.74 -3.73 -0.51
C ARG A 99 15.21 -4.94 0.27
N LYS A 100 15.36 -4.94 1.61
CA LYS A 100 14.75 -5.97 2.48
C LYS A 100 13.23 -6.03 2.29
N THR A 101 12.59 -4.87 2.18
CA THR A 101 11.14 -4.79 1.98
C THR A 101 10.72 -5.34 0.62
N ALA A 102 11.50 -5.09 -0.44
CA ALA A 102 11.28 -5.67 -1.75
C ALA A 102 11.35 -7.20 -1.71
N ALA A 103 12.33 -7.77 -1.00
CA ALA A 103 12.42 -9.22 -0.82
C ALA A 103 11.16 -9.81 -0.15
N HIS A 104 10.58 -9.14 0.83
CA HIS A 104 9.32 -9.57 1.45
C HIS A 104 8.07 -9.37 0.57
N ALA A 105 8.14 -8.50 -0.43
CA ALA A 105 7.04 -8.26 -1.36
C ALA A 105 6.98 -9.33 -2.47
N ILE A 106 8.11 -9.93 -2.86
CA ILE A 106 8.18 -10.95 -3.91
C ILE A 106 7.24 -12.14 -3.66
N PRO A 107 7.24 -12.80 -2.49
CA PRO A 107 6.33 -13.94 -2.24
C PRO A 107 4.86 -13.58 -2.33
N LYS A 108 4.51 -12.29 -2.12
CA LYS A 108 3.12 -11.83 -2.20
C LYS A 108 2.62 -11.76 -3.63
N LEU A 109 3.49 -11.49 -4.61
CA LEU A 109 3.12 -11.51 -6.03
C LEU A 109 2.57 -12.87 -6.47
N PHE A 110 3.14 -13.96 -5.98
CA PHE A 110 2.70 -15.33 -6.32
C PHE A 110 1.41 -15.75 -5.60
N ARG A 111 0.84 -14.89 -4.75
CA ARG A 111 -0.39 -15.14 -4.00
C ARG A 111 -1.60 -14.34 -4.54
N TYR A 112 -1.41 -13.60 -5.64
CA TYR A 112 -2.50 -12.95 -6.37
C TYR A 112 -3.25 -13.94 -7.24
#